data_AF-I7LZF6-F1
#
_entry.id   AF-I7LZF6-F1
#
_cell.length_a   1.000
_cell.length_b   1.000
_cell.length_c   1.000
_cell.angle_alpha   90.00
_cell.angle_beta   90.00
_cell.angle_gamma   90.00
#
_symmetry.space_group_name_H-M   'P 1'
#
loop_
_entity.id
_entity.type
_entity.pdbx_description
1 polymer ?
#
loop_
_entity_poly.entity_id
_entity_poly.type
_entity_poly.pdbx_seq_one_letter_code
_entity_poly.pdbx_strand_id
1 'polypeptide(L)'
;MCKLKFILTLIQNTNKFNQFKQIINQKVLQNKSKKYYQIYLMNKFFIALTILGLCAAANFKCTTEMKANKFCTREYMPVCGIKMAEQGSSKYSSIKTTYGNKCTACAEEGVEFYAEGSCEEYPKNATFCHPEAHLSKICTRELFPTCGLFDSSIICAKGPCGSNFNNKCMACVNKQVSYFLAGYCDHKYKY
;
A
#
# COMPACT_ATOMS: atom_id res chain seq x y z
N MET A 1 -76.40 48.06 17.29
CA MET A 1 -75.04 47.81 17.85
C MET A 1 -74.42 46.49 17.34
N CYS A 2 -74.43 46.21 16.02
CA CYS A 2 -73.99 44.90 15.47
C CYS A 2 -72.67 44.93 14.66
N LYS A 3 -72.05 46.10 14.42
CA LYS A 3 -70.82 46.19 13.59
C LYS A 3 -69.51 46.07 14.37
N LEU A 4 -69.51 46.29 15.69
CA LEU A 4 -68.27 46.34 16.47
C LEU A 4 -67.76 44.94 16.91
N LYS A 5 -68.65 43.96 17.04
CA LYS A 5 -68.30 42.60 17.49
C LYS A 5 -67.60 41.76 16.40
N PHE A 6 -67.75 42.12 15.12
CA PHE A 6 -67.14 41.39 14.01
C PHE A 6 -65.67 41.77 13.76
N ILE A 7 -65.32 43.04 14.03
CA ILE A 7 -63.94 43.54 13.82
C ILE A 7 -62.98 43.01 14.90
N LEU A 8 -63.44 42.90 16.15
CA LEU A 8 -62.62 42.35 17.24
C LEU A 8 -62.26 40.87 17.05
N THR A 9 -63.16 40.07 16.48
CA THR A 9 -62.88 38.65 16.18
C THR A 9 -61.87 38.47 15.04
N LEU A 10 -61.83 39.39 14.07
CA LEU A 10 -60.85 39.36 12.98
C LEU A 10 -59.44 39.74 13.47
N ILE A 11 -59.34 40.68 14.41
CA ILE A 11 -58.04 41.11 14.97
C ILE A 11 -57.42 40.02 15.87
N GLN A 12 -58.23 39.25 16.61
CA GLN A 12 -57.70 38.14 17.42
C GLN A 12 -57.15 36.99 16.56
N ASN A 13 -57.63 36.83 15.33
CA ASN A 13 -57.21 35.75 14.43
C ASN A 13 -55.88 36.05 13.73
N THR A 14 -55.56 37.32 13.45
CA THR A 14 -54.31 37.70 12.78
C THR A 14 -53.09 37.55 13.69
N ASN A 15 -53.23 37.84 14.99
CA ASN A 15 -52.14 37.67 15.96
C ASN A 15 -51.77 36.18 16.16
N LYS A 16 -52.77 35.29 16.15
CA LYS A 16 -52.54 33.84 16.28
C LYS A 16 -51.83 33.26 15.05
N PHE A 17 -52.12 33.80 13.86
CA PHE A 17 -51.46 33.37 12.61
C PHE A 17 -49.98 33.78 12.56
N ASN A 18 -49.65 34.99 13.01
CA ASN A 18 -48.26 35.47 13.05
C ASN A 18 -47.39 34.66 14.03
N GLN A 19 -47.95 34.27 15.18
CA GLN A 19 -47.25 33.43 16.15
C GLN A 19 -46.97 32.02 15.59
N PHE A 20 -47.92 31.45 14.84
CA PHE A 20 -47.74 30.14 14.21
C PHE A 20 -46.66 30.17 13.11
N LYS A 21 -46.57 31.27 12.35
CA LYS A 21 -45.55 31.46 11.30
C LYS A 21 -44.13 31.53 11.89
N GLN A 22 -43.96 32.15 13.05
CA GLN A 22 -42.66 32.19 13.75
C GLN A 22 -42.23 30.80 14.26
N ILE A 23 -43.15 30.00 14.81
CA ILE A 23 -42.85 28.65 15.31
C ILE A 23 -42.43 27.71 14.17
N ILE A 24 -43.08 27.79 13.00
CA ILE A 24 -42.72 26.97 11.83
C ILE A 24 -41.32 27.32 11.32
N ASN A 25 -40.98 28.60 11.21
CA ASN A 25 -39.65 29.03 10.74
C ASN A 25 -38.52 28.60 11.68
N GLN A 26 -38.73 28.64 13.01
CA GLN A 26 -37.74 28.13 13.96
C GLN A 26 -37.54 26.61 13.86
N LYS A 27 -38.60 25.82 13.68
CA LYS A 27 -38.48 24.36 13.51
C LYS A 27 -37.78 23.97 12.21
N VAL A 28 -37.98 24.72 11.12
CA VAL A 28 -37.30 24.48 9.84
C VAL A 28 -35.80 24.77 9.94
N LEU A 29 -35.39 25.81 10.67
CA LEU A 29 -33.97 26.14 10.88
C LEU A 29 -33.25 25.10 11.77
N GLN A 30 -33.90 24.60 12.82
CA GLN A 30 -33.30 23.56 13.67
C GLN A 30 -33.15 22.19 12.97
N ASN A 31 -34.00 21.86 12.00
CA ASN A 31 -33.83 20.63 11.21
C ASN A 31 -32.73 20.75 10.14
N LYS A 32 -32.47 21.94 9.61
CA LYS A 32 -31.36 22.16 8.65
C LYS A 32 -29.99 22.07 9.32
N SER A 33 -29.83 22.55 10.57
CA SER A 33 -28.54 22.52 11.28
C SER A 33 -28.10 21.12 11.68
N LYS A 34 -29.03 20.26 12.14
CA LYS A 34 -28.73 18.86 12.51
C LYS A 34 -28.24 18.01 11.33
N LYS A 35 -28.77 18.27 10.12
CA LYS A 35 -28.39 17.53 8.91
C LYS A 35 -26.99 17.90 8.42
N TYR A 36 -26.57 19.16 8.58
CA TYR A 36 -25.22 19.62 8.22
C TYR A 36 -24.13 19.09 9.16
N TYR A 37 -24.42 18.96 10.46
CA TYR A 37 -23.44 18.47 11.45
C TYR A 37 -23.15 16.97 11.29
N GLN A 38 -24.15 16.16 10.96
CA GLN A 38 -23.99 14.72 10.67
C GLN A 38 -23.13 14.47 9.41
N ILE A 39 -23.30 15.28 8.35
CA ILE A 39 -22.49 15.18 7.12
C ILE A 39 -21.03 15.59 7.38
N TYR A 40 -20.80 16.60 8.23
CA TYR A 40 -19.44 17.06 8.57
C TYR A 40 -18.68 16.08 9.48
N LEU A 41 -19.36 15.35 10.37
CA LEU A 41 -18.74 14.35 11.24
C LEU A 41 -18.35 13.08 10.48
N MET A 42 -19.15 12.66 9.50
CA MET A 42 -18.85 11.49 8.67
C MET A 42 -17.69 11.75 7.71
N ASN A 43 -17.49 12.99 7.23
CA ASN A 43 -16.42 13.30 6.27
C ASN A 43 -15.02 13.45 6.92
N LYS A 44 -14.92 13.64 8.24
CA LYS A 44 -13.62 13.70 8.95
C LYS A 44 -13.02 12.32 9.25
N PHE A 45 -13.85 11.30 9.41
CA PHE A 45 -13.36 9.93 9.63
C PHE A 45 -12.88 9.24 8.34
N PHE A 46 -13.45 9.57 7.18
CA PHE A 46 -13.01 8.97 5.91
C PHE A 46 -11.67 9.52 5.39
N ILE A 47 -11.26 10.74 5.76
CA ILE A 47 -9.99 11.34 5.32
C ILE A 47 -8.80 10.82 6.14
N ALA A 48 -9.02 10.31 7.37
CA ALA A 48 -7.95 9.77 8.21
C ALA A 48 -7.58 8.31 7.87
N LEU A 49 -8.44 7.56 7.17
CA LEU A 49 -8.26 6.13 6.89
C LEU A 49 -7.57 5.83 5.54
N THR A 50 -7.36 6.82 4.68
CA THR A 50 -6.78 6.64 3.34
C THR A 50 -5.24 6.74 3.29
N ILE A 51 -4.57 7.11 4.39
CA ILE A 51 -3.11 7.31 4.42
C ILE A 51 -2.34 6.03 4.81
N LEU A 52 -3.02 4.99 5.32
CA LEU A 52 -2.35 3.86 5.98
C LEU A 52 -2.00 2.64 5.10
N GLY A 53 -2.20 2.69 3.77
CA GLY A 53 -2.57 1.46 3.09
C GLY A 53 -1.78 0.98 1.88
N LEU A 54 -0.54 1.40 1.59
CA LEU A 54 0.25 0.76 0.50
C LEU A 54 1.77 0.83 0.75
N CYS A 55 2.24 0.20 1.83
CA CYS A 55 3.63 -0.28 1.85
C CYS A 55 3.65 -1.68 1.25
N ALA A 56 3.64 -1.77 -0.08
CA ALA A 56 3.98 -3.01 -0.76
C ALA A 56 5.51 -3.03 -0.90
N ALA A 57 6.22 -3.78 -0.06
CA ALA A 57 7.66 -3.96 -0.24
C ALA A 57 7.89 -4.96 -1.37
N ALA A 58 7.84 -4.42 -2.59
CA ALA A 58 8.42 -5.04 -3.76
C ALA A 58 9.93 -4.74 -3.75
N ASN A 59 10.72 -5.58 -4.41
CA ASN A 59 12.07 -5.17 -4.78
C ASN A 59 12.01 -3.83 -5.53
N PHE A 60 12.90 -2.90 -5.20
CA PHE A 60 12.89 -1.54 -5.72
C PHE A 60 13.97 -1.36 -6.77
N LYS A 61 13.56 -1.09 -8.01
CA LYS A 61 14.51 -0.83 -9.11
C LYS A 61 15.25 0.48 -8.87
N CYS A 62 16.57 0.46 -8.99
CA CYS A 62 17.36 1.67 -8.95
C CYS A 62 17.11 2.51 -10.21
N THR A 63 16.68 3.76 -10.04
CA THR A 63 16.49 4.69 -11.16
C THR A 63 17.83 5.20 -11.68
N THR A 64 17.84 5.73 -12.90
CA THR A 64 19.04 6.36 -13.48
C THR A 64 19.55 7.53 -12.64
N GLU A 65 18.64 8.32 -12.06
CA GLU A 65 18.96 9.42 -11.15
C GLU A 65 19.63 8.91 -9.87
N MET A 66 19.08 7.86 -9.25
CA MET A 66 19.69 7.25 -8.06
C MET A 66 21.10 6.71 -8.34
N LYS A 67 21.30 6.11 -9.52
CA LYS A 67 22.61 5.61 -9.97
C LYS A 67 23.62 6.73 -10.24
N ALA A 68 23.16 7.90 -10.63
CA ALA A 68 24.02 9.06 -10.90
C ALA A 68 24.42 9.83 -9.63
N ASN A 69 23.86 9.48 -8.46
CA ASN A 69 24.15 10.18 -7.22
C ASN A 69 25.59 9.95 -6.75
N LYS A 70 26.34 11.04 -6.63
CA LYS A 70 27.70 11.02 -6.06
C LYS A 70 27.72 11.21 -4.54
N PHE A 71 26.63 11.71 -3.98
CA PHE A 71 26.51 12.05 -2.56
C PHE A 71 25.25 11.42 -1.99
N CYS A 72 25.42 10.65 -0.91
CA CYS A 72 24.33 10.05 -0.14
C CYS A 72 24.37 10.53 1.30
N THR A 73 23.20 10.61 1.94
CA THR A 73 23.11 10.90 3.38
C THR A 73 23.75 9.75 4.18
N ARG A 74 24.22 10.07 5.39
CA ARG A 74 24.78 9.08 6.35
C ARG A 74 23.71 8.41 7.20
N GLU A 75 22.45 8.52 6.80
CA GLU A 75 21.35 7.85 7.50
C GLU A 75 21.47 6.34 7.31
N TYR A 76 21.28 5.59 8.40
CA TYR A 76 21.37 4.14 8.39
C TYR A 76 19.97 3.53 8.34
N MET A 77 19.60 3.06 7.15
CA MET A 77 18.37 2.32 6.85
C MET A 77 18.76 1.18 5.89
N PRO A 78 19.29 0.07 6.41
CA PRO A 78 20.01 -0.90 5.60
C PRO A 78 19.13 -1.51 4.52
N VAL A 79 19.75 -1.79 3.37
CA VAL A 79 19.11 -2.46 2.25
C VAL A 79 20.02 -3.55 1.71
N CYS A 80 19.42 -4.59 1.15
CA CYS A 80 20.14 -5.62 0.42
C CYS A 80 20.16 -5.23 -1.05
N GLY A 81 21.32 -4.82 -1.57
CA GLY A 81 21.52 -4.48 -2.97
C GLY A 81 21.83 -5.71 -3.81
N ILE A 82 21.23 -5.80 -5.00
CA ILE A 82 21.30 -6.98 -5.87
C ILE A 82 21.98 -6.60 -7.19
N LYS A 83 23.10 -7.25 -7.48
CA LYS A 83 23.79 -7.21 -8.77
C LYS A 83 23.42 -8.46 -9.58
N MET A 84 22.97 -8.29 -10.82
CA MET A 84 22.73 -9.42 -11.72
C MET A 84 24.05 -9.95 -12.24
N ALA A 85 24.21 -11.28 -12.27
CA ALA A 85 25.40 -11.89 -12.86
C ALA A 85 25.48 -11.60 -14.38
N GLU A 86 26.69 -11.47 -14.90
CA GLU A 86 26.94 -11.19 -16.32
C GLU A 86 26.26 -12.19 -17.26
N GLN A 87 25.91 -11.71 -18.46
CA GLN A 87 25.25 -12.49 -19.51
C GLN A 87 26.04 -13.77 -19.82
N GLY A 88 25.46 -14.93 -19.50
CA GLY A 88 26.09 -16.26 -19.68
C GLY A 88 26.01 -17.11 -18.41
N SER A 89 25.93 -16.46 -17.26
CA SER A 89 25.50 -17.06 -16.00
C SER A 89 24.00 -17.39 -16.09
N SER A 90 23.51 -18.41 -15.36
CA SER A 90 22.06 -18.61 -15.26
C SER A 90 21.40 -17.29 -14.83
N LYS A 91 20.36 -16.82 -15.56
CA LYS A 91 19.64 -15.52 -15.40
C LYS A 91 19.15 -15.18 -13.97
N TYR A 92 19.41 -16.06 -13.01
CA TYR A 92 18.91 -16.09 -11.65
C TYR A 92 20.04 -16.16 -10.62
N SER A 93 21.31 -16.07 -11.04
CA SER A 93 22.41 -15.86 -10.12
C SER A 93 22.52 -14.38 -9.81
N SER A 94 22.43 -14.03 -8.52
CA SER A 94 22.47 -12.66 -8.06
C SER A 94 23.49 -12.51 -6.94
N ILE A 95 24.39 -11.54 -7.05
CA ILE A 95 25.31 -11.18 -5.97
C ILE A 95 24.59 -10.19 -5.07
N LYS A 96 24.59 -10.45 -3.76
CA LYS A 96 23.89 -9.64 -2.75
C LYS A 96 24.91 -8.97 -1.84
N THR A 97 24.70 -7.70 -1.54
CA THR A 97 25.55 -6.95 -0.61
C THR A 97 24.69 -6.04 0.25
N THR A 98 24.94 -5.99 1.55
CA THR A 98 24.26 -5.06 2.47
C THR A 98 24.87 -3.66 2.33
N TYR A 99 24.01 -2.66 2.15
CA TYR A 99 24.39 -1.25 2.10
C TYR A 99 23.72 -0.49 3.25
N GLY A 100 24.33 0.61 3.68
CA GLY A 100 23.80 1.42 4.79
C GLY A 100 22.46 2.08 4.48
N ASN A 101 22.19 2.41 3.20
CA ASN A 101 20.89 2.89 2.74
C ASN A 101 20.68 2.70 1.22
N LYS A 102 19.44 2.92 0.76
CA LYS A 102 19.04 2.82 -0.65
C LYS A 102 19.84 3.72 -1.61
N CYS A 103 20.28 4.89 -1.17
CA CYS A 103 21.09 5.77 -2.01
C CYS A 103 22.46 5.14 -2.26
N THR A 104 23.13 4.69 -1.19
CA THR A 104 24.44 4.03 -1.29
C THR A 104 24.37 2.74 -2.11
N ALA A 105 23.30 1.95 -1.98
CA ALA A 105 23.10 0.75 -2.79
C ALA A 105 22.94 1.08 -4.28
N CYS A 106 22.09 2.05 -4.62
CA CYS A 106 21.85 2.37 -6.02
C CYS A 106 22.99 3.15 -6.69
N ALA A 107 23.79 3.91 -5.93
CA ALA A 107 24.97 4.60 -6.46
C ALA A 107 26.13 3.63 -6.79
N GLU A 108 26.12 2.42 -6.22
CA GLU A 108 27.13 1.41 -6.46
C GLU A 108 26.99 0.80 -7.87
N GLU A 109 28.13 0.66 -8.55
CA GLU A 109 28.18 0.09 -9.90
C GLU A 109 27.67 -1.36 -9.93
N GLY A 110 26.81 -1.65 -10.91
CA GLY A 110 26.24 -2.98 -11.13
C GLY A 110 25.04 -3.35 -10.25
N VAL A 111 24.68 -2.54 -9.24
CA VAL A 111 23.43 -2.76 -8.50
C VAL A 111 22.25 -2.37 -9.40
N GLU A 112 21.33 -3.32 -9.63
CA GLU A 112 20.14 -3.09 -10.44
C GLU A 112 18.93 -2.68 -9.62
N PHE A 113 18.76 -3.32 -8.46
CA PHE A 113 17.65 -3.09 -7.55
C PHE A 113 18.05 -3.46 -6.12
N TYR A 114 17.22 -3.10 -5.15
CA TYR A 114 17.41 -3.43 -3.73
C TYR A 114 16.14 -3.97 -3.08
N ALA A 115 16.32 -4.70 -1.98
CA ALA A 115 15.27 -5.09 -1.05
C ALA A 115 15.49 -4.40 0.30
N GLU A 116 14.43 -4.11 1.05
CA GLU A 116 14.52 -3.46 2.36
C GLU A 116 15.07 -4.42 3.43
N GLY A 117 15.93 -3.93 4.31
CA GLY A 117 16.59 -4.77 5.32
C GLY A 117 17.95 -5.29 4.84
N SER A 118 18.74 -5.80 5.77
CA SER A 118 20.07 -6.34 5.50
C SER A 118 20.01 -7.67 4.74
N CYS A 119 21.04 -8.03 3.98
CA CYS A 119 21.05 -9.30 3.25
C CYS A 119 21.05 -10.53 4.18
N GLU A 120 21.50 -10.37 5.41
CA GLU A 120 21.54 -11.39 6.46
C GLU A 120 20.15 -11.79 6.97
N GLU A 121 19.14 -10.92 6.80
CA GLU A 121 17.75 -11.20 7.13
C GLU A 121 17.09 -12.18 6.15
N TYR A 122 17.73 -12.44 5.01
CA TYR A 122 17.23 -13.35 4.00
C TYR A 122 17.97 -14.68 3.99
N PRO A 123 17.34 -15.78 3.55
CA PRO A 123 18.03 -17.04 3.36
C PRO A 123 19.24 -16.88 2.43
N LYS A 124 20.37 -17.49 2.79
CA LYS A 124 21.62 -17.40 2.01
C LYS A 124 21.40 -17.82 0.55
N ASN A 125 20.60 -18.86 0.33
CA ASN A 125 20.23 -19.40 -0.98
C ASN A 125 19.01 -18.74 -1.64
N ALA A 126 18.50 -17.62 -1.10
CA ALA A 126 17.42 -16.87 -1.74
C ALA A 126 17.87 -16.29 -3.09
N THR A 127 17.00 -16.32 -4.08
CA THR A 127 17.17 -15.59 -5.34
C THR A 127 16.07 -14.54 -5.46
N PHE A 128 16.46 -13.28 -5.61
CA PHE A 128 15.50 -12.17 -5.69
C PHE A 128 14.91 -12.04 -7.08
N CYS A 129 13.60 -11.80 -7.14
CA CYS A 129 12.91 -11.51 -8.38
C CYS A 129 13.17 -10.07 -8.81
N HIS A 130 13.61 -9.86 -10.05
CA HIS A 130 13.74 -8.51 -10.58
C HIS A 130 12.38 -7.78 -10.48
N PRO A 131 12.33 -6.49 -10.08
CA PRO A 131 11.07 -5.75 -9.90
C PRO A 131 10.15 -5.78 -11.12
N GLU A 132 10.72 -5.84 -12.31
CA GLU A 132 10.02 -5.88 -13.59
C GLU A 132 9.78 -7.30 -14.14
N ALA A 133 10.12 -8.36 -13.40
CA ALA A 133 9.94 -9.74 -13.86
C ALA A 133 8.47 -10.07 -14.20
N HIS A 134 7.53 -9.44 -13.50
CA HIS A 134 6.09 -9.51 -13.75
C HIS A 134 5.65 -8.99 -15.12
N LEU A 135 6.50 -8.24 -15.83
CA LEU A 135 6.23 -7.81 -17.21
C LEU A 135 6.46 -8.96 -18.21
N SER A 136 7.15 -10.02 -17.81
CA SER A 136 7.30 -11.23 -18.63
C SER A 136 5.95 -11.96 -18.68
N LYS A 137 5.35 -12.02 -19.88
CA LYS A 137 4.05 -12.68 -20.09
C LYS A 137 4.15 -14.19 -20.33
N ILE A 138 5.36 -14.71 -20.55
CA ILE A 138 5.56 -16.07 -21.02
C ILE A 138 6.64 -16.74 -20.17
N CYS A 139 6.25 -17.81 -19.49
CA CYS A 139 7.16 -18.73 -18.81
C CYS A 139 7.20 -20.07 -19.53
N THR A 140 8.36 -20.71 -19.51
CA THR A 140 8.54 -22.10 -19.94
C THR A 140 7.71 -23.03 -19.05
N ARG A 141 7.29 -24.19 -19.60
CA ARG A 141 6.54 -25.23 -18.88
C ARG A 141 7.45 -26.24 -18.18
N GLU A 142 8.72 -25.90 -18.01
CA GLU A 142 9.66 -26.73 -17.27
C GLU A 142 9.26 -26.85 -15.79
N LEU A 143 9.41 -28.05 -15.24
CA LEU A 143 9.12 -28.34 -13.84
C LEU A 143 10.42 -28.30 -13.03
N PHE A 144 10.67 -27.14 -12.42
CA PHE A 144 11.73 -26.90 -11.46
C PHE A 144 11.11 -26.29 -10.20
N PRO A 145 10.58 -27.12 -9.29
CA PRO A 145 9.74 -26.63 -8.19
C PRO A 145 10.46 -25.53 -7.41
N THR A 146 9.72 -24.46 -7.16
CA THR A 146 10.24 -23.22 -6.59
C THR A 146 9.27 -22.70 -5.53
N CYS A 147 9.80 -22.35 -4.36
CA CYS A 147 9.04 -21.72 -3.29
C CYS A 147 9.20 -20.21 -3.43
N GLY A 148 8.15 -19.51 -3.89
CA GLY A 148 8.13 -18.06 -3.95
C GLY A 148 7.69 -17.50 -2.62
N LEU A 149 8.57 -16.75 -1.95
CA LEU A 149 8.28 -16.11 -0.68
C LEU A 149 7.81 -14.68 -0.90
N PHE A 150 6.77 -14.34 -0.16
CA PHE A 150 6.20 -13.02 -0.14
C PHE A 150 7.02 -12.12 0.78
N ASP A 151 6.92 -10.83 0.52
CA ASP A 151 7.47 -9.83 1.42
C ASP A 151 6.67 -9.73 2.74
N SER A 152 7.32 -9.13 3.75
CA SER A 152 6.79 -8.81 5.07
C SER A 152 5.50 -7.96 5.06
N SER A 153 5.19 -7.28 3.96
CA SER A 153 3.91 -6.57 3.77
C SER A 153 2.68 -7.50 3.75
N ILE A 154 2.86 -8.80 3.50
CA ILE A 154 1.77 -9.78 3.51
C ILE A 154 1.63 -10.42 4.89
N ILE A 155 0.48 -10.19 5.55
CA ILE A 155 0.15 -10.84 6.83
C ILE A 155 -0.29 -12.28 6.56
N CYS A 156 0.52 -13.26 6.97
CA CYS A 156 0.14 -14.67 6.91
C CYS A 156 -0.26 -15.21 8.28
N ALA A 157 -1.32 -16.02 8.32
CA ALA A 157 -1.74 -16.68 9.55
C ALA A 157 -0.76 -17.78 10.00
N LYS A 158 -0.02 -18.39 9.07
CA LYS A 158 0.94 -19.47 9.33
C LYS A 158 2.13 -19.34 8.38
N GLY A 159 3.36 -19.45 8.92
CA GLY A 159 4.59 -19.37 8.14
C GLY A 159 5.00 -20.68 7.44
N PRO A 160 5.93 -20.61 6.47
CA PRO A 160 6.45 -19.39 5.85
C PRO A 160 5.42 -18.72 4.92
N CYS A 161 5.48 -17.39 4.79
CA CYS A 161 4.67 -16.62 3.86
C CYS A 161 5.11 -16.88 2.41
N GLY A 162 4.49 -17.85 1.74
CA GLY A 162 4.84 -18.15 0.36
C GLY A 162 3.92 -19.15 -0.33
N SER A 163 4.18 -19.35 -1.61
CA SER A 163 3.45 -20.27 -2.48
C SER A 163 4.40 -21.11 -3.32
N ASN A 164 3.92 -22.31 -3.67
CA ASN A 164 4.61 -23.22 -4.58
C ASN A 164 4.39 -22.80 -6.03
N PHE A 165 5.46 -22.79 -6.82
CA PHE A 165 5.44 -22.51 -8.25
C PHE A 165 6.18 -23.62 -9.02
N ASN A 166 5.77 -23.85 -10.27
CA ASN A 166 6.39 -24.88 -11.10
C ASN A 166 7.84 -24.54 -11.47
N ASN A 167 8.16 -23.25 -11.57
CA ASN A 167 9.52 -22.76 -11.81
C ASN A 167 9.69 -21.31 -11.35
N LYS A 168 10.95 -20.89 -11.29
CA LYS A 168 11.42 -19.53 -11.00
C LYS A 168 10.75 -18.42 -11.82
N CYS A 169 10.45 -18.67 -13.10
CA CYS A 169 9.74 -17.67 -13.90
C CYS A 169 8.31 -17.48 -13.38
N MET A 170 7.58 -18.58 -13.16
CA MET A 170 6.22 -18.54 -12.61
C MET A 170 6.17 -17.91 -11.22
N ALA A 171 7.22 -18.10 -10.40
CA ALA A 171 7.36 -17.40 -9.12
C ALA A 171 7.53 -15.88 -9.34
N CYS A 172 8.50 -15.45 -10.14
CA CYS A 172 8.82 -14.03 -10.31
C CYS A 172 7.83 -13.23 -11.16
N VAL A 173 6.97 -13.88 -11.96
CA VAL A 173 5.87 -13.16 -12.63
C VAL A 173 4.75 -12.77 -11.67
N ASN A 174 4.67 -13.43 -10.51
CA ASN A 174 3.75 -13.05 -9.45
C ASN A 174 4.30 -11.82 -8.69
N LYS A 175 3.59 -10.70 -8.78
CA LYS A 175 3.98 -9.41 -8.17
C LYS A 175 4.15 -9.45 -6.64
N GLN A 176 3.57 -10.44 -5.97
CA GLN A 176 3.66 -10.60 -4.52
C GLN A 176 4.94 -11.32 -4.09
N VAL A 177 5.62 -12.03 -5.01
CA VAL A 177 6.84 -12.79 -4.71
C VAL A 177 8.04 -11.84 -4.75
N SER A 178 8.71 -11.68 -3.61
CA SER A 178 9.92 -10.87 -3.51
C SER A 178 11.17 -11.68 -3.90
N TYR A 179 11.28 -12.90 -3.39
CA TYR A 179 12.37 -13.80 -3.69
C TYR A 179 11.89 -15.25 -3.67
N PHE A 180 12.73 -16.16 -4.15
CA PHE A 180 12.40 -17.57 -4.15
C PHE A 180 13.54 -18.46 -3.67
N LEU A 181 13.17 -19.67 -3.28
CA LEU A 181 14.06 -20.77 -2.92
C LEU A 181 13.82 -21.95 -3.85
N ALA A 182 14.87 -22.71 -4.14
CA ALA A 182 14.74 -23.96 -4.87
C ALA A 182 13.97 -25.00 -4.04
N GLY A 183 13.06 -25.74 -4.67
CA GLY A 183 12.19 -26.72 -4.02
C GLY A 183 10.80 -26.18 -3.68
N TYR A 184 10.00 -26.99 -2.99
CA TYR A 184 8.67 -26.58 -2.50
C TYR A 184 8.79 -25.86 -1.15
N CYS A 185 7.82 -25.02 -0.82
CA CYS A 185 7.67 -24.39 0.48
C CYS A 185 7.44 -25.47 1.54
N ASP A 186 8.37 -25.60 2.47
CA ASP A 186 8.28 -26.50 3.62
C ASP A 186 8.08 -25.69 4.91
N HIS A 187 7.11 -26.09 5.71
CA HIS A 187 6.77 -25.47 7.00
C HIS A 187 7.85 -25.64 8.07
N LYS A 188 8.85 -26.50 7.84
CA LYS A 188 9.96 -26.70 8.78
C LYS A 188 10.90 -25.51 8.88
N TYR A 189 10.93 -24.66 7.85
CA TYR A 189 11.81 -23.51 7.85
C TYR A 189 11.09 -22.30 8.46
N LYS A 190 11.50 -21.93 9.67
CA LYS A 190 11.31 -20.58 10.20
C LYS A 190 12.55 -19.80 9.78
N TYR A 191 12.42 -19.00 8.74
CA TYR A 191 13.44 -18.06 8.30
C TYR A 191 13.37 -16.80 9.15
#